data_AF-A0A2B7Y3R9-F1
#
_entry.id   AF-A0A2B7Y3R9-F1
#
_cell.length_a   1.000
_cell.length_b   1.000
_cell.length_c   1.000
_cell.angle_alpha   90.00
_cell.angle_beta   90.00
_cell.angle_gamma   90.00
#
_symmetry.space_group_name_H-M   'P 1'
#
loop_
_entity.id
_entity.type
_entity.pdbx_description
1 polymer ?
#
loop_
_entity_poly.entity_id
_entity_poly.type
_entity_poly.pdbx_seq_one_letter_code
_entity_poly.pdbx_strand_id
1 'polypeptide(L)'
;MGGGSLHHRLETHQRRSADGRRVEQVISTEPQHLVKRWSMELCKAAAWLESLGYVHGDIRPPNLLLDNQNHLKLADFDCVQLIGTLLEGGAAAPWARVLGAEDGSEEGSFGACGPRTEQFAIGSILYCLTRGHEPYEMDDFDDDAENVTPFKRMVFSPLNGGHFDTIIERSWKGEFPLLKDLSEEANSLCFESDQPQPLALTFEYCSNMRRECRSLVDNGLLVFT
;
A
#
# COMPACT_ATOMS: atom_id res chain seq x y z
N MET A 1 10.55 -14.56 6.96
CA MET A 1 11.15 -13.54 6.07
C MET A 1 12.20 -12.80 6.88
N GLY A 2 13.42 -12.62 6.37
CA GLY A 2 14.53 -12.02 7.14
C GLY A 2 14.79 -10.53 6.85
N GLY A 3 14.10 -9.91 5.88
CA GLY A 3 14.30 -8.51 5.49
C GLY A 3 13.51 -7.48 6.29
N GLY A 4 12.60 -7.90 7.18
CA GLY A 4 11.75 -7.01 7.98
C GLY A 4 10.57 -6.42 7.19
N SER A 5 9.90 -5.43 7.78
CA SER A 5 8.85 -4.65 7.10
C SER A 5 9.44 -3.45 6.36
N LEU A 6 8.74 -2.97 5.35
CA LEU A 6 9.08 -1.74 4.63
C LEU A 6 9.08 -0.55 5.59
N HIS A 7 8.21 -0.56 6.60
CA HIS A 7 8.24 0.45 7.66
C HIS A 7 9.62 0.53 8.33
N HIS A 8 10.12 -0.60 8.86
CA HIS A 8 11.44 -0.62 9.50
C HIS A 8 12.54 -0.21 8.52
N ARG A 9 12.43 -0.64 7.25
CA ARG A 9 13.37 -0.25 6.20
C ARG A 9 13.41 1.27 6.01
N LEU A 10 12.27 1.93 5.87
CA LEU A 10 12.16 3.38 5.73
C LEU A 10 12.74 4.13 6.95
N GLU A 11 12.47 3.65 8.17
CA GLU A 11 13.02 4.26 9.39
C GLU A 11 14.55 4.29 9.41
N THR A 12 15.22 3.28 8.85
CA THR A 12 16.70 3.28 8.77
C THR A 12 17.27 4.39 7.88
N HIS A 13 16.43 4.99 7.04
CA HIS A 13 16.76 6.08 6.14
C HIS A 13 16.30 7.46 6.68
N GLN A 14 15.80 7.52 7.91
CA GLN A 14 15.23 8.72 8.52
C GLN A 14 15.98 9.11 9.80
N ARG A 15 16.03 10.42 10.08
CA ARG A 15 16.19 10.94 11.43
C ARG A 15 14.81 11.37 11.90
N ARG A 16 14.39 10.82 13.04
CA ARG A 16 13.11 11.13 13.67
C ARG A 16 13.33 11.96 14.93
N SER A 17 12.27 12.67 15.30
CA SER A 17 12.13 13.41 16.56
C SER A 17 12.32 12.52 17.78
N ALA A 18 12.56 13.13 18.94
CA ALA A 18 12.88 12.40 20.18
C ALA A 18 11.77 11.43 20.64
N ASP A 19 10.51 11.70 20.29
CA ASP A 19 9.36 10.82 20.57
C ASP A 19 9.11 9.79 19.45
N GLY A 20 9.90 9.85 18.36
CA GLY A 20 9.82 8.96 17.21
C GLY A 20 8.64 9.23 16.27
N ARG A 21 7.78 10.23 16.54
CA ARG A 21 6.52 10.40 15.80
C ARG A 21 6.72 11.08 14.45
N ARG A 22 7.54 12.13 14.41
CA ARG A 22 7.79 12.92 13.20
C ARG A 22 9.16 12.63 12.62
N VAL A 23 9.23 12.54 11.29
CA VAL A 23 10.50 12.61 10.57
C VAL A 23 10.99 14.06 10.61
N GLU A 24 12.25 14.26 11.00
CA GLU A 24 12.90 15.58 10.99
C GLU A 24 13.81 15.73 9.77
N GLN A 25 14.33 14.62 9.27
CA GLN A 25 15.20 14.62 8.09
C GLN A 25 15.18 13.25 7.42
N VAL A 26 15.04 13.22 6.09
CA VAL A 26 15.36 12.04 5.28
C VAL A 26 16.86 12.02 5.01
N ILE A 27 17.55 10.98 5.50
CA ILE A 27 19.00 10.81 5.40
C ILE A 27 19.38 10.32 3.99
N SER A 28 18.59 9.42 3.43
CA SER A 28 18.76 8.86 2.08
C SER A 28 17.46 8.26 1.58
N THR A 29 17.41 7.90 0.30
CA THR A 29 16.29 7.16 -0.29
C THR A 29 16.80 5.85 -0.89
N GLU A 30 15.87 4.94 -1.16
CA GLU A 30 16.19 3.66 -1.74
C GLU A 30 16.63 3.81 -3.21
N PRO A 31 17.53 2.93 -3.71
CA PRO A 31 17.87 2.89 -5.12
C PRO A 31 16.63 2.77 -6.00
N GLN A 32 16.59 3.54 -7.10
CA GLN A 32 15.42 3.59 -7.98
C GLN A 32 14.98 2.22 -8.50
N HIS A 33 15.90 1.28 -8.74
CA HIS A 33 15.56 -0.06 -9.21
C HIS A 33 14.78 -0.86 -8.16
N LEU A 34 15.05 -0.67 -6.86
CA LEU A 34 14.27 -1.29 -5.79
C LEU A 34 12.89 -0.66 -5.68
N VAL A 35 12.81 0.68 -5.73
CA VAL A 35 11.53 1.38 -5.71
C VAL A 35 10.63 0.92 -6.86
N LYS A 36 11.17 0.86 -8.08
CA LYS A 36 10.46 0.33 -9.26
C LYS A 36 9.96 -1.09 -9.06
N ARG A 37 10.84 -1.99 -8.56
CA ARG A 37 10.50 -3.38 -8.31
C ARG A 37 9.38 -3.51 -7.27
N TRP A 38 9.51 -2.84 -6.14
CA TRP A 38 8.53 -2.88 -5.05
C TRP A 38 7.19 -2.29 -5.47
N SER A 39 7.18 -1.19 -6.22
CA SER A 39 5.94 -0.63 -6.78
C SER A 39 5.25 -1.63 -7.71
N MET A 40 5.99 -2.27 -8.61
CA MET A 40 5.44 -3.30 -9.49
C MET A 40 4.91 -4.52 -8.72
N GLU A 41 5.65 -5.01 -7.72
CA GLU A 41 5.25 -6.17 -6.92
C GLU A 41 4.00 -5.89 -6.08
N LEU A 42 3.91 -4.70 -5.47
CA LEU A 42 2.74 -4.25 -4.73
C LEU A 42 1.51 -4.15 -5.65
N CYS A 43 1.63 -3.48 -6.80
CA CYS A 43 0.51 -3.35 -7.73
C CYS A 43 0.07 -4.71 -8.29
N LYS A 44 1.01 -5.63 -8.58
CA LYS A 44 0.69 -7.00 -9.01
C LYS A 44 -0.05 -7.79 -7.93
N ALA A 45 0.35 -7.65 -6.67
CA ALA A 45 -0.33 -8.30 -5.54
C ALA A 45 -1.76 -7.76 -5.35
N ALA A 46 -1.93 -6.44 -5.43
CA ALA A 46 -3.24 -5.79 -5.30
C ALA A 46 -4.17 -6.14 -6.48
N ALA A 47 -3.66 -6.12 -7.71
CA ALA A 47 -4.41 -6.55 -8.90
C ALA A 47 -4.79 -8.04 -8.84
N TRP A 48 -3.93 -8.89 -8.29
CA TRP A 48 -4.27 -10.29 -8.05
C TRP A 48 -5.40 -10.43 -7.02
N LEU A 49 -5.36 -9.67 -5.92
CA LEU A 49 -6.43 -9.71 -4.91
C LEU A 49 -7.76 -9.20 -5.46
N GLU A 50 -7.72 -8.12 -6.26
CA GLU A 50 -8.89 -7.61 -7.00
C GLU A 50 -9.47 -8.70 -7.92
N SER A 51 -8.62 -9.46 -8.61
CA SER A 51 -9.09 -10.56 -9.49
C SER A 51 -9.83 -11.67 -8.76
N LEU A 52 -9.66 -11.76 -7.43
CA LEU A 52 -10.40 -12.67 -6.56
C LEU A 52 -11.69 -12.05 -5.98
N GLY A 53 -11.97 -10.77 -6.26
CA GLY A 53 -13.13 -10.04 -5.78
C GLY A 53 -12.93 -9.32 -4.44
N TYR A 54 -11.67 -9.16 -3.99
CA TYR A 54 -11.33 -8.61 -2.69
C TYR A 54 -10.44 -7.38 -2.78
N VAL A 55 -10.48 -6.56 -1.74
CA VAL A 55 -9.45 -5.54 -1.43
C VAL A 55 -8.67 -5.97 -0.19
N HIS A 56 -7.46 -5.46 -0.03
CA HIS A 56 -6.67 -5.71 1.17
C HIS A 56 -7.19 -4.89 2.37
N GLY A 57 -7.57 -3.63 2.16
CA GLY A 57 -8.17 -2.77 3.18
C GLY A 57 -7.16 -2.15 4.18
N ASP A 58 -5.95 -2.71 4.30
CA ASP A 58 -4.89 -2.17 5.16
C ASP A 58 -3.50 -2.17 4.48
N ILE A 59 -3.39 -1.63 3.26
CA ILE A 59 -2.08 -1.47 2.59
C ILE A 59 -1.32 -0.33 3.25
N ARG A 60 -0.25 -0.67 3.98
CA ARG A 60 0.63 0.30 4.66
C ARG A 60 2.03 -0.28 4.92
N PRO A 61 3.07 0.52 5.16
CA PRO A 61 4.45 0.03 5.27
C PRO A 61 4.68 -1.12 6.28
N PRO A 62 3.99 -1.18 7.43
CA PRO A 62 4.09 -2.34 8.34
C PRO A 62 3.65 -3.68 7.71
N ASN A 63 2.70 -3.65 6.79
CA ASN A 63 2.09 -4.82 6.15
C ASN A 63 2.77 -5.20 4.82
N LEU A 64 3.85 -4.49 4.47
CA LEU A 64 4.68 -4.76 3.30
C LEU A 64 6.00 -5.34 3.77
N LEU A 65 6.19 -6.65 3.60
CA LEU A 65 7.37 -7.35 4.08
C LEU A 65 8.42 -7.49 2.97
N LEU A 66 9.68 -7.51 3.36
CA LEU A 66 10.81 -7.76 2.47
C LEU A 66 11.42 -9.13 2.77
N ASP A 67 11.62 -9.93 1.72
CA ASP A 67 12.40 -11.15 1.82
C ASP A 67 13.91 -10.89 1.73
N ASN A 68 14.71 -11.96 1.85
CA ASN A 68 16.18 -11.85 1.87
C ASN A 68 16.78 -11.41 0.53
N GLN A 69 15.97 -11.35 -0.53
CA GLN A 69 16.36 -10.94 -1.88
C GLN A 69 15.78 -9.55 -2.24
N ASN A 70 15.21 -8.85 -1.26
CA ASN A 70 14.50 -7.58 -1.42
C ASN A 70 13.29 -7.66 -2.37
N HIS A 71 12.56 -8.79 -2.38
CA HIS A 71 11.22 -8.81 -2.96
C HIS A 71 10.19 -8.40 -1.91
N LEU A 72 9.27 -7.54 -2.32
CA LEU A 72 8.14 -7.11 -1.53
C LEU A 72 7.05 -8.18 -1.50
N LYS A 73 6.49 -8.41 -0.32
CA LYS A 73 5.35 -9.30 -0.07
C LYS A 73 4.28 -8.52 0.68
N LEU A 74 3.08 -8.48 0.12
CA LEU A 74 1.90 -8.02 0.85
C LEU A 74 1.52 -9.07 1.90
N ALA A 75 1.29 -8.62 3.13
CA ALA A 75 1.00 -9.44 4.30
C ALA A 75 -0.11 -8.83 5.14
N ASP A 76 -0.58 -9.57 6.16
CA ASP A 76 -1.62 -9.17 7.10
C ASP A 76 -3.00 -8.93 6.43
N PHE A 77 -3.70 -10.04 6.18
CA PHE A 77 -4.97 -10.06 5.46
C PHE A 77 -6.20 -9.94 6.40
N ASP A 78 -6.02 -9.48 7.64
CA ASP A 78 -7.08 -9.43 8.65
C ASP A 78 -8.17 -8.38 8.31
N CYS A 79 -7.86 -7.40 7.47
CA CYS A 79 -8.79 -6.36 7.01
C CYS A 79 -9.36 -6.60 5.61
N VAL A 80 -9.14 -7.79 5.04
CA VAL A 80 -9.63 -8.13 3.69
C VAL A 80 -11.15 -8.07 3.63
N GLN A 81 -11.65 -7.37 2.61
CA GLN A 81 -13.07 -7.13 2.41
C GLN A 81 -13.47 -7.38 0.95
N LEU A 82 -14.74 -7.71 0.74
CA LEU A 82 -15.31 -7.84 -0.60
C LEU A 82 -15.39 -6.46 -1.28
N ILE A 83 -15.07 -6.40 -2.57
CA ILE A 83 -15.26 -5.18 -3.35
C ILE A 83 -16.74 -4.77 -3.31
N GLY A 84 -17.00 -3.50 -3.05
CA GLY A 84 -18.34 -2.92 -2.96
C GLY A 84 -18.95 -2.91 -1.56
N THR A 85 -18.33 -3.53 -0.54
CA THR A 85 -18.74 -3.31 0.86
C THR A 85 -18.25 -1.96 1.33
N LEU A 86 -18.87 -1.40 2.39
CA LEU A 86 -18.31 -0.22 3.04
C LEU A 86 -16.96 -0.57 3.65
N LEU A 87 -15.97 0.30 3.50
CA LEU A 87 -14.66 0.12 4.14
C LEU A 87 -14.82 0.33 5.65
N GLU A 88 -14.85 -0.76 6.40
CA GLU A 88 -14.88 -0.77 7.85
C GLU A 88 -13.53 -1.25 8.41
N GLY A 89 -12.90 -0.44 9.27
CA GLY A 89 -11.59 -0.75 9.85
C GLY A 89 -10.43 -0.70 8.85
N GLY A 90 -9.24 -1.10 9.29
CA GLY A 90 -8.01 -1.12 8.48
C GLY A 90 -7.22 0.19 8.51
N ALA A 91 -6.72 0.58 7.34
CA ALA A 91 -5.82 1.71 7.18
C ALA A 91 -6.50 3.05 7.49
N ALA A 92 -5.76 3.99 8.09
CA ALA A 92 -6.15 5.39 8.25
C ALA A 92 -5.30 6.28 7.34
N ALA A 93 -5.49 7.60 7.38
CA ALA A 93 -4.57 8.53 6.73
C ALA A 93 -3.12 8.26 7.19
N PRO A 94 -2.13 8.34 6.30
CA PRO A 94 -2.19 8.77 4.90
C PRO A 94 -2.50 7.64 3.89
N TRP A 95 -2.85 6.44 4.36
CA TRP A 95 -3.09 5.24 3.54
C TRP A 95 -4.54 5.10 3.09
N ALA A 96 -5.47 5.70 3.82
CA ALA A 96 -6.88 5.74 3.47
C ALA A 96 -7.39 7.18 3.46
N ARG A 97 -8.29 7.46 2.51
CA ARG A 97 -8.92 8.77 2.31
C ARG A 97 -10.33 8.78 2.87
N VAL A 98 -10.60 9.66 3.83
CA VAL A 98 -11.96 10.06 4.18
C VAL A 98 -12.53 10.93 3.06
N LEU A 99 -13.71 10.58 2.58
CA LEU A 99 -14.40 11.26 1.48
C LEU A 99 -14.82 12.68 1.87
N GLY A 100 -14.69 13.59 0.91
CA GLY A 100 -14.96 15.01 1.09
C GLY A 100 -16.41 15.36 0.74
N ALA A 101 -16.70 16.67 0.74
CA ALA A 101 -18.04 17.16 0.43
C ALA A 101 -18.47 16.86 -1.03
N GLU A 102 -17.51 16.57 -1.92
CA GLU A 102 -17.74 16.17 -3.30
C GLU A 102 -18.48 14.83 -3.43
N ASP A 103 -18.41 13.98 -2.41
CA ASP A 103 -19.05 12.65 -2.39
C ASP A 103 -20.46 12.68 -1.76
N GLY A 104 -20.97 13.86 -1.40
CA GLY A 104 -22.35 14.06 -0.97
C GLY A 104 -22.72 13.23 0.27
N SER A 105 -23.60 12.24 0.09
CA SER A 105 -24.09 11.41 1.20
C SER A 105 -23.03 10.49 1.81
N GLU A 106 -21.91 10.27 1.12
CA GLU A 106 -20.79 9.48 1.64
C GLU A 106 -19.71 10.35 2.32
N GLU A 107 -19.89 11.68 2.42
CA GLU A 107 -18.95 12.57 3.08
C GLU A 107 -18.65 12.08 4.52
N GLY A 108 -17.36 12.06 4.87
CA GLY A 108 -16.92 11.66 6.20
C GLY A 108 -16.81 10.14 6.40
N SER A 109 -17.22 9.35 5.41
CA SER A 109 -16.94 7.91 5.36
C SER A 109 -15.68 7.64 4.53
N PHE A 110 -15.23 6.39 4.51
CA PHE A 110 -14.23 5.93 3.55
C PHE A 110 -14.84 5.47 2.21
N GLY A 111 -16.17 5.46 2.07
CA GLY A 111 -16.90 4.94 0.91
C GLY A 111 -16.77 3.42 0.75
N ALA A 112 -17.23 2.93 -0.42
CA ALA A 112 -17.10 1.52 -0.77
C ALA A 112 -15.63 1.11 -1.04
N CYS A 113 -15.26 -0.06 -0.52
CA CYS A 113 -14.05 -0.81 -0.84
C CYS A 113 -13.95 -1.06 -2.34
N GLY A 114 -12.79 -0.78 -2.92
CA GLY A 114 -12.54 -1.14 -4.31
C GLY A 114 -11.23 -0.59 -4.85
N PRO A 115 -11.11 -0.49 -6.19
CA PRO A 115 -9.91 0.03 -6.83
C PRO A 115 -9.52 1.41 -6.31
N ARG A 116 -10.49 2.29 -6.01
CA ARG A 116 -10.27 3.64 -5.47
C ARG A 116 -9.58 3.62 -4.09
N THR A 117 -10.00 2.77 -3.17
CA THR A 117 -9.41 2.72 -1.82
C THR A 117 -7.99 2.17 -1.86
N GLU A 118 -7.79 1.08 -2.60
CA GLU A 118 -6.49 0.42 -2.71
C GLU A 118 -5.46 1.27 -3.47
N GLN A 119 -5.85 1.89 -4.59
CA GLN A 119 -4.93 2.74 -5.34
C GLN A 119 -4.53 3.97 -4.52
N PHE A 120 -5.41 4.54 -3.69
CA PHE A 120 -5.05 5.64 -2.81
C PHE A 120 -3.91 5.23 -1.85
N ALA A 121 -4.03 4.08 -1.20
CA ALA A 121 -3.00 3.52 -0.34
C ALA A 121 -1.69 3.28 -1.11
N ILE A 122 -1.76 2.68 -2.29
CA ILE A 122 -0.59 2.44 -3.16
C ILE A 122 0.08 3.75 -3.57
N GLY A 123 -0.69 4.77 -3.95
CA GLY A 123 -0.17 6.11 -4.27
C GLY A 123 0.61 6.71 -3.11
N SER A 124 0.09 6.60 -1.90
CA SER A 124 0.77 7.03 -0.68
C SER A 124 2.04 6.22 -0.40
N ILE A 125 2.04 4.91 -0.62
CA ILE A 125 3.26 4.08 -0.52
C ILE A 125 4.32 4.51 -1.54
N LEU A 126 3.93 4.74 -2.80
CA LEU A 126 4.85 5.19 -3.85
C LEU A 126 5.46 6.55 -3.51
N TYR A 127 4.66 7.46 -2.95
CA TYR A 127 5.16 8.72 -2.40
C TYR A 127 6.24 8.46 -1.34
N CYS A 128 5.95 7.60 -0.35
CA CYS A 128 6.90 7.27 0.71
C CYS A 128 8.21 6.72 0.19
N LEU A 129 8.15 5.77 -0.76
CA LEU A 129 9.33 5.15 -1.33
C LEU A 129 10.23 6.14 -2.09
N THR A 130 9.62 7.14 -2.72
CA THR A 130 10.34 8.10 -3.57
C THR A 130 10.81 9.32 -2.80
N ARG A 131 10.16 9.67 -1.69
CA ARG A 131 10.46 10.86 -0.86
C ARG A 131 11.19 10.51 0.44
N GLY A 132 11.03 9.29 0.91
CA GLY A 132 11.59 8.78 2.16
C GLY A 132 10.79 9.15 3.40
N HIS A 133 9.58 9.71 3.27
CA HIS A 133 8.68 10.07 4.36
C HIS A 133 7.22 10.00 3.88
N GLU A 134 6.27 9.93 4.81
CA GLU A 134 4.84 9.92 4.49
C GLU A 134 4.37 11.28 3.97
N PRO A 135 3.34 11.36 3.12
CA PRO A 135 2.82 12.65 2.69
C PRO A 135 2.40 13.44 3.93
N TYR A 136 2.76 14.73 3.96
CA TYR A 136 2.48 15.67 5.06
C TYR A 136 3.16 15.35 6.41
N GLU A 137 3.98 14.30 6.54
CA GLU A 137 4.66 13.94 7.80
C GLU A 137 5.63 15.02 8.30
N MET A 138 6.23 15.74 7.36
CA MET A 138 7.23 16.78 7.61
C MET A 138 6.62 18.18 7.81
N ASP A 139 5.32 18.33 7.60
CA ASP A 139 4.63 19.61 7.71
C ASP A 139 4.32 19.90 9.19
N ASP A 140 4.25 21.20 9.55
CA ASP A 140 3.92 21.64 10.91
C ASP A 140 2.41 21.72 11.09
N PHE A 141 1.79 20.57 11.37
CA PHE A 141 0.40 20.48 11.83
C PHE A 141 0.36 20.47 13.37
N ASP A 142 -0.63 21.16 13.94
CA ASP A 142 -0.81 21.23 15.40
C ASP A 142 -1.47 19.94 15.95
N ASP A 143 -2.19 19.20 15.10
CA ASP A 143 -2.87 17.93 15.41
C ASP A 143 -2.90 17.00 14.17
N ASP A 144 -2.85 15.68 14.41
CA ASP A 144 -2.94 14.63 13.37
C ASP A 144 -4.25 14.74 12.56
N ALA A 145 -5.32 15.25 13.17
CA ALA A 145 -6.59 15.51 12.48
C ALA A 145 -6.44 16.54 11.34
N GLU A 146 -5.50 17.48 11.46
CA GLU A 146 -5.23 18.47 10.41
C GLU A 146 -4.56 17.83 9.19
N ASN A 147 -3.72 16.80 9.38
CA ASN A 147 -3.08 16.05 8.31
C ASN A 147 -4.11 15.30 7.42
N VAL A 148 -5.26 14.92 7.98
CA VAL A 148 -6.35 14.29 7.20
C VAL A 148 -7.04 15.29 6.27
N THR A 149 -7.06 16.57 6.62
CA THR A 149 -7.86 17.60 5.93
C THR A 149 -7.43 17.84 4.48
N PRO A 150 -6.12 17.97 4.16
CA PRO A 150 -5.67 18.07 2.77
C PRO A 150 -6.16 16.90 1.92
N PHE A 151 -6.00 15.66 2.42
CA PHE A 151 -6.49 14.49 1.71
C PHE A 151 -7.99 14.61 1.49
N LYS A 152 -8.81 14.83 2.53
CA LYS A 152 -10.27 15.01 2.37
C LYS A 152 -10.63 16.06 1.31
N ARG A 153 -9.83 17.12 1.14
CA ARG A 153 -10.06 18.19 0.15
C ARG A 153 -9.45 17.96 -1.23
N MET A 154 -8.88 16.78 -1.50
CA MET A 154 -8.12 16.49 -2.74
C MET A 154 -6.94 17.45 -2.95
N VAL A 155 -6.38 17.97 -1.86
CA VAL A 155 -5.14 18.75 -1.89
C VAL A 155 -4.03 17.77 -1.53
N PHE A 156 -3.05 17.63 -2.43
CA PHE A 156 -1.95 16.68 -2.31
C PHE A 156 -0.60 17.40 -2.28
N SER A 157 0.39 16.78 -1.65
CA SER A 157 1.75 17.32 -1.60
C SER A 157 2.29 17.55 -3.01
N PRO A 158 3.03 18.66 -3.27
CA PRO A 158 3.55 18.96 -4.59
C PRO A 158 4.39 17.83 -5.18
N LEU A 159 4.16 17.55 -6.46
CA LEU A 159 4.89 16.57 -7.24
C LEU A 159 5.79 17.29 -8.24
N ASN A 160 6.99 16.75 -8.47
CA ASN A 160 8.03 17.38 -9.29
C ASN A 160 8.07 16.81 -10.72
N GLY A 161 7.15 15.91 -11.04
CA GLY A 161 7.02 15.26 -12.34
C GLY A 161 7.85 13.97 -12.46
N GLY A 162 7.68 13.28 -13.58
CA GLY A 162 8.25 11.96 -13.82
C GLY A 162 7.24 10.83 -13.61
N HIS A 163 7.66 9.61 -13.97
CA HIS A 163 6.71 8.50 -14.09
C HIS A 163 6.05 8.08 -12.76
N PHE A 164 6.79 8.12 -11.65
CA PHE A 164 6.20 7.84 -10.33
C PHE A 164 5.17 8.88 -9.95
N ASP A 165 5.43 10.16 -10.23
CA ASP A 165 4.57 11.27 -9.86
C ASP A 165 3.24 11.21 -10.62
N THR A 166 3.28 10.85 -11.90
CA THR A 166 2.07 10.57 -12.68
C THR A 166 1.25 9.45 -12.04
N ILE A 167 1.87 8.33 -11.67
CA ILE A 167 1.14 7.22 -11.04
C ILE A 167 0.58 7.63 -9.67
N ILE A 168 1.36 8.32 -8.84
CA ILE A 168 0.94 8.80 -7.51
C ILE A 168 -0.28 9.71 -7.64
N GLU A 169 -0.21 10.73 -8.51
CA GLU A 169 -1.29 11.69 -8.69
C GLU A 169 -2.59 11.02 -9.16
N ARG A 170 -2.47 10.16 -10.18
CA ARG A 170 -3.62 9.44 -10.74
C ARG A 170 -4.23 8.48 -9.72
N SER A 171 -3.39 7.84 -8.92
CA SER A 171 -3.83 6.95 -7.84
C SER A 171 -4.58 7.73 -6.76
N TRP A 172 -4.05 8.86 -6.28
CA TRP A 172 -4.75 9.69 -5.30
C TRP A 172 -6.07 10.25 -5.80
N LYS A 173 -6.20 10.47 -7.11
CA LYS A 173 -7.42 10.94 -7.76
C LYS A 173 -8.41 9.82 -8.13
N GLY A 174 -8.06 8.55 -7.92
CA GLY A 174 -8.95 7.44 -8.26
C GLY A 174 -9.09 7.19 -9.77
N GLU A 175 -8.09 7.57 -10.58
CA GLU A 175 -8.19 7.54 -12.05
C GLU A 175 -7.95 6.15 -12.67
N PHE A 176 -7.64 5.14 -11.87
CA PHE A 176 -7.55 3.75 -12.33
C PHE A 176 -8.87 3.02 -12.08
N PRO A 177 -9.63 2.64 -13.14
CA PRO A 177 -10.87 1.89 -12.98
C PRO A 177 -10.65 0.52 -12.34
N LEU A 178 -9.53 -0.14 -12.66
CA LEU A 178 -9.11 -1.42 -12.07
C LEU A 178 -7.67 -1.32 -11.56
N LEU A 179 -7.35 -2.06 -10.51
CA LEU A 179 -5.96 -2.22 -10.03
C LEU A 179 -5.08 -2.93 -11.05
N LYS A 180 -5.68 -3.73 -11.94
CA LYS A 180 -5.00 -4.22 -13.14
C LYS A 180 -4.41 -3.10 -14.00
N ASP A 181 -5.16 -2.01 -14.22
CA ASP A 181 -4.69 -0.88 -15.04
C ASP A 181 -3.51 -0.17 -14.36
N LEU A 182 -3.59 0.02 -13.04
CA LEU A 182 -2.48 0.53 -12.23
C LEU A 182 -1.25 -0.40 -12.29
N SER A 183 -1.47 -1.71 -12.23
CA SER A 183 -0.39 -2.70 -12.32
C SER A 183 0.29 -2.69 -13.69
N GLU A 184 -0.45 -2.48 -14.77
CA GLU A 184 0.12 -2.37 -16.13
C GLU A 184 0.99 -1.11 -16.26
N GLU A 185 0.53 0.00 -15.71
CA GLU A 185 1.30 1.25 -15.70
C GLU A 185 2.55 1.18 -14.83
N ALA A 186 2.45 0.61 -13.62
CA ALA A 186 3.61 0.39 -12.76
C ALA A 186 4.63 -0.57 -13.41
N ASN A 187 4.17 -1.57 -14.17
CA ASN A 187 5.05 -2.48 -14.89
C ASN A 187 5.84 -1.78 -16.01
N SER A 188 5.29 -0.72 -16.62
CA SER A 188 5.99 0.07 -17.63
C SER A 188 7.23 0.81 -17.11
N LEU A 189 7.38 0.94 -15.78
CA LEU A 189 8.54 1.56 -15.14
C LEU A 189 9.80 0.68 -15.17
N CYS A 190 9.63 -0.64 -15.33
CA CYS A 190 10.67 -1.66 -15.17
C CYS A 190 11.20 -2.13 -16.53
N PHE A 191 12.50 -2.43 -16.61
CA PHE A 191 13.07 -3.16 -17.76
C PHE A 191 12.91 -4.68 -17.54
N GLU A 192 13.06 -5.49 -18.59
CA GLU A 192 12.91 -6.96 -18.50
C GLU A 192 13.80 -7.60 -17.42
N SER A 193 14.97 -7.02 -17.15
CA SER A 193 15.90 -7.47 -16.10
C SER A 193 15.41 -7.26 -14.67
N ASP A 194 14.43 -6.38 -14.47
CA ASP A 194 13.85 -6.04 -13.16
C ASP A 194 12.59 -6.83 -12.83
N GLN A 195 12.08 -7.63 -13.79
CA GLN A 195 10.89 -8.43 -13.59
C GLN A 195 11.12 -9.44 -12.45
N PRO A 196 10.15 -9.61 -11.55
CA PRO A 196 10.31 -10.57 -10.47
C PRO A 196 10.40 -11.93 -11.14
N GLN A 197 11.45 -12.70 -10.85
CA GLN A 197 11.36 -14.13 -11.08
C GLN A 197 10.38 -14.63 -10.02
N PRO A 198 9.15 -15.04 -10.41
CA PRO A 198 8.29 -15.65 -9.43
C PRO A 198 9.05 -16.90 -8.98
N LEU A 199 9.31 -17.02 -7.68
CA LEU A 199 9.29 -18.36 -7.10
C LEU A 199 7.87 -18.85 -7.37
N ALA A 200 7.67 -19.44 -8.55
CA ALA A 200 6.41 -20.02 -8.94
C ALA A 200 6.13 -21.03 -7.85
N LEU A 201 5.18 -20.68 -6.97
CA LEU A 201 4.80 -21.56 -5.89
C LEU A 201 4.35 -22.84 -6.56
N THR A 202 5.13 -23.91 -6.37
CA THR A 202 4.87 -25.16 -7.07
C THR A 202 3.46 -25.60 -6.70
N PHE A 203 2.79 -26.30 -7.61
CA PHE A 203 1.48 -26.89 -7.30
C PHE A 203 1.54 -27.69 -5.99
N GLU A 204 2.66 -28.37 -5.76
CA GLU A 204 2.95 -29.12 -4.54
C GLU A 204 3.02 -28.23 -3.29
N TYR A 205 3.76 -27.11 -3.35
CA TYR A 205 3.80 -26.14 -2.25
C TYR A 205 2.41 -25.58 -1.93
N CYS A 206 1.67 -25.14 -2.95
CA CYS A 206 0.31 -24.61 -2.80
C CYS A 206 -0.66 -25.66 -2.22
N SER A 207 -0.55 -26.91 -2.68
CA SER A 207 -1.37 -28.03 -2.20
C SER A 207 -1.07 -28.37 -0.75
N ASN A 208 0.22 -28.37 -0.36
CA ASN A 208 0.66 -28.62 1.00
C ASN A 208 0.19 -27.51 1.94
N MET A 209 0.39 -26.25 1.58
CA MET A 209 -0.05 -25.10 2.39
C MET A 209 -1.58 -25.11 2.56
N ARG A 210 -2.35 -25.38 1.49
CA ARG A 210 -3.82 -25.53 1.60
C ARG A 210 -4.25 -26.67 2.50
N ARG A 211 -3.48 -27.76 2.59
CA ARG A 211 -3.78 -28.88 3.49
C ARG A 211 -3.51 -28.50 4.94
N GLU A 212 -2.40 -27.80 5.18
CA GLU A 212 -2.03 -27.28 6.50
C GLU A 212 -3.06 -26.26 7.00
N CYS A 213 -3.41 -25.25 6.20
CA CYS A 213 -4.46 -24.29 6.55
C CYS A 213 -5.79 -24.98 6.89
N ARG A 214 -6.23 -25.97 6.08
CA ARG A 214 -7.45 -26.73 6.37
C ARG A 214 -7.34 -27.49 7.68
N SER A 215 -6.21 -28.14 7.94
CA SER A 215 -6.00 -28.84 9.21
C SER A 215 -6.06 -27.90 10.41
N LEU A 216 -5.54 -26.67 10.29
CA LEU A 216 -5.61 -25.68 11.38
C LEU A 216 -7.05 -25.23 11.66
N VAL A 217 -7.87 -25.06 10.62
CA VAL A 217 -9.31 -24.76 10.74
C VAL A 217 -10.06 -25.92 11.36
N ASP A 218 -9.85 -27.14 10.86
CA ASP A 218 -10.51 -28.35 11.34
C ASP A 218 -10.17 -28.64 12.82
N ASN A 219 -8.95 -28.29 13.25
CA ASN A 219 -8.51 -28.41 14.64
C ASN A 219 -8.93 -27.23 15.54
N GLY A 220 -9.70 -26.27 15.02
CA GLY A 220 -10.19 -25.11 15.77
C GLY A 220 -9.11 -24.10 16.18
N LEU A 221 -7.93 -24.16 15.57
CA LEU A 221 -6.83 -23.21 15.82
C LEU A 221 -6.99 -21.92 15.00
N LEU A 222 -7.74 -21.98 13.90
CA LEU A 222 -8.20 -20.83 13.13
C LEU A 222 -9.72 -20.81 13.17
N VAL A 223 -10.30 -19.83 13.87
CA VAL A 223 -11.75 -19.62 13.96
C VAL A 223 -12.10 -18.41 13.11
N PHE A 224 -12.86 -18.63 12.04
CA PHE A 224 -13.46 -17.53 11.29
C PHE A 224 -14.75 -17.15 12.02
N THR A 225 -14.79 -15.94 12.59
CA THR A 225 -16.02 -15.34 13.13
C THR A 225 -16.79 -14.63 12.04
#